data_AF-A0A7W0DUE6-F1
#
_entry.id   AF-A0A7W0DUE6-F1
#
_cell.length_a   1.000
_cell.length_b   1.000
_cell.length_c   1.000
_cell.angle_alpha   90.00
_cell.angle_beta   90.00
_cell.angle_gamma   90.00
#
_symmetry.space_group_name_H-M   'P 1'
#
loop_
_entity.id
_entity.type
_entity.pdbx_description
1 polymer ?
#
loop_
_entity_poly.entity_id
_entity_poly.type
_entity_poly.pdbx_seq_one_letter_code
_entity_poly.pdbx_strand_id
1 'polypeptide(L)'
;MTTPVEQTVPDEFQDELDLPAPGQVDQAALTKAKSDLAKQQSSLRTQNAAIASYKKKMKAAGKDRTKVKWYEAQIARLEKGRAATQTKLDAAQNKVYETGGEYDKLLSGENRDAFLALKSLFGQYGLGSLAGKIYDYVKQGYGADTIGLLLQDTKEYKTRFAGNEARAKAGLAVLNPADYLATEAAYRQVLSSAGLPKGFYDNPADFTRWIADDVSPTEIKGRVDMAVAATGQANPQYKQALWQMYGINESDLTAYFLDRKRAEPILKKQAAAGAIGAAAIRRGFGANVLDLESYATLGITADQAEQAYAQISEGFESMLGIAGRYGTTWTQREAEQELFTPGATTGGKESASEKGKRLKSQERAQFAGSRGSSIQGLNAGYSQT
;
A
#
# COMPACT_ATOMS: atom_id res chain seq x y z
N MET A 1 14.27 -1.23 43.23
CA MET A 1 13.37 -2.36 42.96
C MET A 1 11.96 -1.86 43.20
N THR A 2 11.26 -1.55 42.12
CA THR A 2 9.89 -1.02 42.13
C THR A 2 9.15 -1.82 41.08
N THR A 3 8.17 -2.60 41.51
CA THR A 3 7.29 -3.39 40.64
C THR A 3 6.44 -2.43 39.79
N PRO A 4 6.21 -2.74 38.50
CA PRO A 4 5.28 -1.96 37.69
C PRO A 4 3.84 -2.26 38.13
N VAL A 5 3.05 -1.19 38.25
CA VAL A 5 1.61 -1.22 38.52
C VAL A 5 0.92 -1.82 37.30
N GLU A 6 0.28 -2.98 37.45
CA GLU A 6 -0.69 -3.48 36.47
C GLU A 6 -1.84 -2.47 36.38
N GLN A 7 -2.00 -1.84 35.22
CA GLN A 7 -3.24 -1.14 34.88
C GLN A 7 -4.34 -2.19 34.68
N THR A 8 -5.12 -2.43 35.73
CA THR A 8 -6.37 -3.17 35.64
C THR A 8 -7.39 -2.31 34.89
N VAL A 9 -7.57 -2.63 33.61
CA VAL A 9 -8.69 -2.12 32.80
C VAL A 9 -9.98 -2.72 33.39
N PRO A 10 -10.99 -1.91 33.79
CA PRO A 10 -12.24 -2.43 34.33
C PRO A 10 -12.97 -3.34 33.33
N ASP A 11 -13.58 -4.43 33.81
CA ASP A 11 -14.24 -5.46 32.97
C ASP A 11 -15.32 -4.87 32.02
N GLU A 12 -15.92 -3.74 32.38
CA GLU A 12 -16.88 -3.00 31.55
C GLU A 12 -16.26 -2.31 30.30
N PHE A 13 -14.93 -2.34 30.14
CA PHE A 13 -14.21 -1.89 28.96
C PHE A 13 -13.47 -3.03 28.22
N GLN A 14 -13.63 -4.29 28.63
CA GLN A 14 -13.08 -5.46 27.91
C GLN A 14 -13.98 -5.99 26.79
N ASP A 15 -15.18 -5.42 26.63
CA ASP A 15 -15.90 -5.54 25.36
C ASP A 15 -15.24 -4.60 24.34
N GLU A 16 -14.01 -4.93 23.94
CA GLU A 16 -13.58 -4.68 22.58
C GLU A 16 -14.66 -5.31 21.71
N LEU A 17 -15.55 -4.44 21.24
CA LEU A 17 -16.26 -4.57 19.99
C LEU A 17 -15.23 -5.08 18.97
N ASP A 18 -15.14 -6.40 18.86
CA ASP A 18 -14.55 -7.12 17.74
C ASP A 18 -15.45 -6.80 16.56
N LEU A 19 -15.36 -5.54 16.11
CA LEU A 19 -16.00 -5.05 14.91
C LEU A 19 -15.27 -5.78 13.80
N PRO A 20 -15.92 -6.77 13.18
CA PRO A 20 -15.27 -7.57 12.16
C PRO A 20 -14.75 -6.63 11.07
N ALA A 21 -13.48 -6.82 10.69
CA ALA A 21 -12.82 -6.02 9.66
C ALA A 21 -13.74 -5.84 8.44
N PRO A 22 -13.91 -4.61 7.91
CA PRO A 22 -14.82 -4.33 6.81
C PRO A 22 -14.42 -5.17 5.59
N GLY A 23 -15.17 -6.25 5.35
CA GLY A 23 -14.90 -7.24 4.30
C GLY A 23 -15.05 -8.71 4.74
N GLN A 24 -14.79 -9.07 6.00
CA GLN A 24 -14.92 -10.47 6.44
C GLN A 24 -16.38 -10.88 6.70
N VAL A 25 -17.21 -9.96 7.19
CA VAL A 25 -18.63 -10.22 7.50
C VAL A 25 -19.41 -10.65 6.27
N ASP A 26 -19.15 -10.00 5.14
CA ASP A 26 -19.96 -10.19 3.93
C ASP A 26 -19.58 -11.47 3.18
N GLN A 27 -18.33 -11.93 3.30
CA GLN A 27 -17.92 -13.26 2.80
C GLN A 27 -18.52 -14.41 3.62
N ALA A 28 -18.63 -14.26 4.94
CA ALA A 28 -19.27 -15.26 5.79
C ALA A 28 -20.77 -15.38 5.47
N ALA A 29 -21.46 -14.24 5.30
CA ALA A 29 -22.86 -14.21 4.88
C ALA A 29 -23.07 -14.84 3.50
N LEU A 30 -22.20 -14.55 2.52
CA LEU A 30 -22.23 -15.17 1.20
C LEU A 30 -22.04 -16.69 1.26
N THR A 31 -21.08 -17.15 2.07
CA THR A 31 -20.80 -18.58 2.26
C THR A 31 -21.99 -19.31 2.87
N LYS A 32 -22.61 -18.72 3.90
CA LYS A 32 -23.82 -19.26 4.53
C LYS A 32 -24.98 -19.33 3.53
N ALA A 33 -25.23 -18.27 2.77
CA ALA A 33 -26.28 -18.25 1.76
C ALA A 33 -26.08 -19.31 0.67
N LYS A 34 -24.83 -19.54 0.21
CA LYS A 34 -24.48 -20.64 -0.72
C LYS A 34 -24.79 -22.01 -0.13
N SER A 35 -24.42 -22.24 1.14
CA SER A 35 -24.71 -23.50 1.85
C SER A 35 -26.22 -23.76 1.96
N ASP A 36 -26.98 -22.74 2.34
CA ASP A 36 -28.44 -22.86 2.50
C ASP A 36 -29.14 -23.10 1.15
N LEU A 37 -28.67 -22.48 0.07
CA LEU A 37 -29.19 -22.74 -1.28
C LEU A 37 -28.92 -24.18 -1.71
N ALA A 38 -27.72 -24.71 -1.44
CA ALA A 38 -27.37 -26.10 -1.74
C ALA A 38 -28.28 -27.10 -0.99
N LYS A 39 -28.57 -26.85 0.29
CA LYS A 39 -29.51 -27.66 1.09
C LYS A 39 -30.93 -27.65 0.52
N GLN A 40 -31.42 -26.48 0.09
CA GLN A 40 -32.73 -26.35 -0.56
C GLN A 40 -32.80 -27.10 -1.90
N GLN A 41 -31.77 -26.99 -2.73
CA GLN A 41 -31.67 -27.72 -4.01
C GLN A 41 -31.62 -29.24 -3.80
N SER A 42 -30.87 -29.72 -2.80
CA SER A 42 -30.84 -31.13 -2.43
C SER A 42 -32.22 -31.64 -2.00
N SER A 43 -32.92 -30.88 -1.13
CA SER A 43 -34.27 -31.22 -0.67
C SER A 43 -35.28 -31.29 -1.82
N LEU A 44 -35.20 -30.37 -2.77
CA LEU A 44 -36.02 -30.35 -3.98
C LEU A 44 -35.77 -31.59 -4.85
N ARG A 45 -34.50 -31.96 -5.07
CA ARG A 45 -34.13 -33.16 -5.85
C ARG A 45 -34.70 -34.43 -5.22
N THR A 46 -34.58 -34.59 -3.90
CA THR A 46 -35.13 -35.72 -3.17
C THR A 46 -36.64 -35.80 -3.31
N GLN A 47 -37.36 -34.68 -3.19
CA GLN A 47 -38.81 -34.68 -3.33
C GLN A 47 -39.29 -34.93 -4.76
N ASN A 48 -38.57 -34.40 -5.75
CA ASN A 48 -38.84 -34.69 -7.16
C ASN A 48 -38.61 -36.17 -7.51
N ALA A 49 -37.61 -36.82 -6.91
CA ALA A 49 -37.41 -38.26 -7.06
C ALA A 49 -38.52 -39.07 -6.36
N ALA A 50 -38.95 -38.65 -5.18
CA ALA A 50 -40.02 -39.31 -4.42
C ALA A 50 -41.36 -39.27 -5.15
N ILE A 51 -41.76 -38.10 -5.69
CA ILE A 51 -42.99 -37.98 -6.48
C ILE A 51 -42.91 -38.79 -7.78
N ALA A 52 -41.75 -38.84 -8.44
CA ALA A 52 -41.57 -39.62 -9.67
C ALA A 52 -41.71 -41.13 -9.41
N SER A 53 -41.07 -41.62 -8.33
CA SER A 53 -41.20 -43.01 -7.87
C SER A 53 -42.65 -43.35 -7.53
N TYR A 54 -43.34 -42.45 -6.80
CA TYR A 54 -44.74 -42.64 -6.45
C TYR A 54 -45.66 -42.64 -7.67
N LYS A 55 -45.48 -41.71 -8.62
CA LYS A 55 -46.22 -41.67 -9.90
C LYS A 55 -46.00 -42.96 -10.72
N LYS A 56 -44.80 -43.55 -10.70
CA LYS A 56 -44.52 -44.84 -11.36
C LYS A 56 -45.27 -46.00 -10.71
N LYS A 57 -45.28 -46.09 -9.37
CA LYS A 57 -46.04 -47.11 -8.61
C LYS A 57 -47.56 -46.95 -8.80
N MET A 58 -48.04 -45.72 -8.85
CA MET A 58 -49.46 -45.38 -9.09
C MET A 58 -49.99 -45.88 -10.44
N LYS A 59 -49.18 -45.80 -11.50
CA LYS A 59 -49.55 -46.37 -12.82
C LYS A 59 -49.75 -47.89 -12.77
N ALA A 60 -49.20 -48.58 -11.78
CA ALA A 60 -49.31 -50.03 -11.61
C ALA A 60 -50.43 -50.48 -10.64
N ALA A 61 -51.00 -49.60 -9.81
CA ALA A 61 -51.85 -50.02 -8.66
C ALA A 61 -53.20 -49.29 -8.49
N GLY A 62 -53.51 -48.24 -9.26
CA GLY A 62 -54.84 -47.60 -9.24
C GLY A 62 -55.02 -46.38 -8.29
N LYS A 63 -55.29 -45.24 -8.93
CA LYS A 63 -56.11 -44.04 -8.57
C LYS A 63 -56.04 -43.26 -7.24
N ASP A 64 -55.24 -43.54 -6.21
CA ASP A 64 -55.10 -42.56 -5.09
C ASP A 64 -54.23 -41.33 -5.44
N ARG A 65 -54.87 -40.21 -5.82
CA ARG A 65 -54.20 -38.95 -6.18
C ARG A 65 -53.85 -38.05 -4.98
N THR A 66 -54.29 -38.38 -3.76
CA THR A 66 -54.11 -37.52 -2.59
C THR A 66 -52.64 -37.33 -2.23
N LYS A 67 -51.86 -38.41 -2.27
CA LYS A 67 -50.42 -38.39 -1.98
C LYS A 67 -49.60 -37.71 -3.08
N VAL A 68 -50.04 -37.76 -4.35
CA VAL A 68 -49.45 -36.94 -5.43
C VAL A 68 -49.62 -35.45 -5.11
N LYS A 69 -50.84 -35.02 -4.74
CA LYS A 69 -51.11 -33.62 -4.37
C LYS A 69 -50.27 -33.17 -3.16
N TRP A 70 -50.05 -34.06 -2.19
CA TRP A 70 -49.18 -33.79 -1.05
C TRP A 70 -47.72 -33.52 -1.47
N TYR A 71 -47.14 -34.36 -2.34
CA TYR A 71 -45.80 -34.13 -2.88
C TYR A 71 -45.73 -32.85 -3.71
N GLU A 72 -46.73 -32.57 -4.55
CA GLU A 72 -46.80 -31.34 -5.37
C GLU A 72 -46.84 -30.10 -4.48
N ALA A 73 -47.62 -30.11 -3.39
CA ALA A 73 -47.66 -29.02 -2.41
C ALA A 73 -46.31 -28.84 -1.68
N GLN A 74 -45.61 -29.94 -1.36
CA GLN A 74 -44.30 -29.87 -0.73
C GLN A 74 -43.22 -29.34 -1.66
N ILE A 75 -43.23 -29.76 -2.94
CA ILE A 75 -42.34 -29.22 -3.98
C ILE A 75 -42.57 -27.72 -4.13
N ALA A 76 -43.82 -27.27 -4.26
CA ALA A 76 -44.13 -25.84 -4.37
C ALA A 76 -43.61 -25.02 -3.17
N ARG A 77 -43.69 -25.55 -1.94
CA ARG A 77 -43.11 -24.92 -0.75
C ARG A 77 -41.58 -24.84 -0.83
N LEU A 78 -40.91 -25.91 -1.27
CA LEU A 78 -39.47 -25.94 -1.44
C LEU A 78 -38.99 -25.01 -2.56
N GLU A 79 -39.74 -24.88 -3.66
CA GLU A 79 -39.43 -23.93 -4.73
C GLU A 79 -39.52 -22.49 -4.24
N LYS A 80 -40.57 -22.16 -3.47
CA LYS A 80 -40.70 -20.85 -2.83
C LYS A 80 -39.55 -20.59 -1.84
N GLY A 81 -39.18 -21.58 -1.03
CA GLY A 81 -38.03 -21.51 -0.12
C GLY A 81 -36.71 -21.30 -0.86
N ARG A 82 -36.47 -22.04 -1.95
CA ARG A 82 -35.31 -21.89 -2.83
C ARG A 82 -35.23 -20.50 -3.43
N ALA A 83 -36.34 -19.97 -3.95
CA ALA A 83 -36.39 -18.62 -4.52
C ALA A 83 -36.04 -17.55 -3.46
N ALA A 84 -36.59 -17.65 -2.26
CA ALA A 84 -36.25 -16.75 -1.16
C ALA A 84 -34.76 -16.84 -0.75
N THR A 85 -34.19 -18.05 -0.71
CA THR A 85 -32.76 -18.24 -0.43
C THR A 85 -31.88 -17.72 -1.57
N GLN A 86 -32.31 -17.85 -2.82
CA GLN A 86 -31.63 -17.26 -3.98
C GLN A 86 -31.57 -15.74 -3.86
N THR A 87 -32.68 -15.08 -3.52
CA THR A 87 -32.70 -13.62 -3.29
C THR A 87 -31.74 -13.19 -2.18
N LYS A 88 -31.62 -13.98 -1.09
CA LYS A 88 -30.64 -13.72 -0.02
C LYS A 88 -29.21 -13.90 -0.50
N LEU A 89 -28.94 -14.89 -1.36
CA LEU A 89 -27.63 -15.09 -1.97
C LEU A 89 -27.26 -13.90 -2.85
N ASP A 90 -28.17 -13.46 -3.71
CA ASP A 90 -27.94 -12.33 -4.61
C ASP A 90 -27.70 -11.04 -3.81
N ALA A 91 -28.47 -10.79 -2.75
CA ALA A 91 -28.25 -9.66 -1.85
C ALA A 91 -26.88 -9.70 -1.15
N ALA A 92 -26.48 -10.87 -0.64
CA ALA A 92 -25.16 -11.05 -0.02
C ALA A 92 -24.03 -10.86 -1.05
N GLN A 93 -24.20 -11.37 -2.27
CA GLN A 93 -23.24 -11.23 -3.35
C GLN A 93 -23.10 -9.77 -3.82
N ASN A 94 -24.21 -9.05 -3.91
CA ASN A 94 -24.21 -7.63 -4.26
C ASN A 94 -23.46 -6.79 -3.22
N LYS A 95 -23.66 -7.08 -1.93
CA LYS A 95 -22.94 -6.39 -0.86
C LYS A 95 -21.42 -6.62 -0.92
N VAL A 96 -20.99 -7.82 -1.29
CA VAL A 96 -19.57 -8.11 -1.55
C VAL A 96 -19.04 -7.27 -2.71
N TYR A 97 -19.80 -7.11 -3.80
CA TYR A 97 -19.37 -6.24 -4.91
C TYR A 97 -19.34 -4.76 -4.52
N GLU A 98 -20.30 -4.27 -3.73
CA GLU A 98 -20.31 -2.87 -3.25
C GLU A 98 -19.09 -2.58 -2.36
N THR A 99 -18.81 -3.46 -1.40
CA THR A 99 -17.67 -3.31 -0.48
C THR A 99 -16.32 -3.49 -1.19
N GLY A 100 -16.26 -4.35 -2.23
CA GLY A 100 -15.07 -4.55 -3.05
C GLY A 100 -14.83 -3.47 -4.12
N GLY A 101 -15.74 -2.50 -4.28
CA GLY A 101 -15.65 -1.48 -5.33
C GLY A 101 -15.91 -2.01 -6.75
N GLU A 102 -16.50 -3.20 -6.86
CA GLU A 102 -16.86 -3.89 -8.11
C GLU A 102 -18.25 -3.46 -8.61
N TYR A 103 -18.52 -2.16 -8.59
CA TYR A 103 -19.84 -1.59 -8.87
C TYR A 103 -20.38 -1.89 -10.28
N ASP A 104 -19.51 -2.18 -11.25
CA ASP A 104 -19.91 -2.56 -12.61
C ASP A 104 -20.66 -3.91 -12.65
N LYS A 105 -20.46 -4.77 -11.66
CA LYS A 105 -21.19 -6.04 -11.50
C LYS A 105 -22.61 -5.87 -10.97
N LEU A 106 -22.93 -4.68 -10.44
CA LEU A 106 -24.22 -4.33 -9.86
C LEU A 106 -25.13 -3.57 -10.83
N LEU A 107 -24.61 -3.25 -12.00
CA LEU A 107 -25.30 -2.48 -13.04
C LEU A 107 -25.46 -3.34 -14.29
N SER A 108 -26.44 -3.00 -15.12
CA SER A 108 -26.68 -3.64 -16.41
C SER A 108 -27.12 -2.61 -17.45
N GLY A 109 -26.98 -2.96 -18.73
CA GLY A 109 -27.36 -2.10 -19.86
C GLY A 109 -26.69 -0.72 -19.82
N GLU A 110 -27.45 0.29 -20.22
CA GLU A 110 -26.99 1.69 -20.34
C GLU A 110 -26.39 2.23 -19.02
N ASN A 111 -26.93 1.83 -17.87
CA ASN A 111 -26.41 2.23 -16.56
C ASN A 111 -24.98 1.72 -16.33
N ARG A 112 -24.70 0.49 -16.74
CA ARG A 112 -23.35 -0.09 -16.65
C ARG A 112 -22.38 0.62 -17.58
N ASP A 113 -22.82 0.92 -18.79
CA ASP A 113 -21.98 1.58 -19.80
C ASP A 113 -21.65 3.03 -19.39
N ALA A 114 -22.65 3.78 -18.90
CA ALA A 114 -22.46 5.11 -18.34
C ALA A 114 -21.51 5.10 -17.13
N PHE A 115 -21.69 4.15 -16.22
CA PHE A 115 -20.80 3.96 -15.07
C PHE A 115 -19.35 3.70 -15.52
N LEU A 116 -19.14 2.78 -16.46
CA LEU A 116 -17.80 2.41 -16.94
C LEU A 116 -17.13 3.59 -17.65
N ALA A 117 -17.87 4.34 -18.47
CA ALA A 117 -17.36 5.53 -19.14
C ALA A 117 -16.92 6.60 -18.14
N LEU A 118 -17.77 6.92 -17.15
CA LEU A 118 -17.45 7.89 -16.11
C LEU A 118 -16.33 7.42 -15.18
N LYS A 119 -16.32 6.15 -14.77
CA LYS A 119 -15.25 5.55 -13.96
C LYS A 119 -13.90 5.67 -14.68
N SER A 120 -13.88 5.39 -15.99
CA SER A 120 -12.67 5.54 -16.82
C SER A 120 -12.23 7.00 -16.92
N LEU A 121 -13.15 7.91 -17.24
CA LEU A 121 -12.89 9.33 -17.40
C LEU A 121 -12.32 9.96 -16.12
N PHE A 122 -13.01 9.78 -14.99
CA PHE A 122 -12.56 10.30 -13.71
C PHE A 122 -11.32 9.56 -13.18
N GLY A 123 -11.14 8.29 -13.55
CA GLY A 123 -9.90 7.57 -13.33
C GLY A 123 -8.69 8.25 -13.98
N GLN A 124 -8.82 8.68 -15.24
CA GLN A 124 -7.77 9.44 -15.96
C GLN A 124 -7.46 10.78 -15.30
N TYR A 125 -8.41 11.36 -14.58
CA TYR A 125 -8.23 12.60 -13.83
C TYR A 125 -7.57 12.40 -12.46
N GLY A 126 -7.30 11.15 -12.05
CA GLY A 126 -6.83 10.82 -10.70
C GLY A 126 -7.95 10.85 -9.66
N LEU A 127 -9.21 10.75 -10.09
CA LEU A 127 -10.42 10.80 -9.26
C LEU A 127 -11.11 9.43 -9.15
N GLY A 128 -10.33 8.33 -9.17
CA GLY A 128 -10.86 6.97 -9.09
C GLY A 128 -11.66 6.68 -7.80
N SER A 129 -11.40 7.42 -6.72
CA SER A 129 -12.18 7.35 -5.47
C SER A 129 -13.64 7.75 -5.64
N LEU A 130 -13.98 8.50 -6.69
CA LEU A 130 -15.36 8.89 -6.99
C LEU A 130 -16.20 7.75 -7.59
N ALA A 131 -15.64 6.56 -7.84
CA ALA A 131 -16.37 5.42 -8.39
C ALA A 131 -17.63 5.08 -7.58
N GLY A 132 -17.59 5.13 -6.25
CA GLY A 132 -18.77 4.91 -5.41
C GLY A 132 -19.87 5.96 -5.65
N LYS A 133 -19.51 7.25 -5.70
CA LYS A 133 -20.48 8.32 -5.98
C LYS A 133 -21.06 8.24 -7.39
N ILE A 134 -20.24 7.86 -8.38
CA ILE A 134 -20.72 7.59 -9.75
C ILE A 134 -21.78 6.50 -9.72
N TYR A 135 -21.52 5.39 -9.02
CA TYR A 135 -22.47 4.30 -8.86
C TYR A 135 -23.79 4.78 -8.22
N ASP A 136 -23.71 5.55 -7.14
CA ASP A 136 -24.88 6.10 -6.44
C ASP A 136 -25.72 7.00 -7.34
N TYR A 137 -25.09 7.84 -8.15
CA TYR A 137 -25.80 8.73 -9.08
C TYR A 137 -26.43 7.97 -10.25
N VAL A 138 -25.77 6.93 -10.76
CA VAL A 138 -26.36 6.04 -11.77
C VAL A 138 -27.60 5.34 -11.21
N LYS A 139 -27.58 4.85 -9.95
CA LYS A 139 -28.76 4.27 -9.29
C LYS A 139 -29.92 5.25 -9.16
N GLN A 140 -29.61 6.54 -8.98
CA GLN A 140 -30.61 7.62 -8.91
C GLN A 140 -31.20 7.97 -10.28
N GLY A 141 -30.73 7.35 -11.36
CA GLY A 141 -31.23 7.54 -12.72
C GLY A 141 -30.68 8.79 -13.41
N TYR A 142 -29.60 9.38 -12.90
CA TYR A 142 -28.96 10.51 -13.56
C TYR A 142 -28.22 10.08 -14.83
N GLY A 143 -28.36 10.87 -15.90
CA GLY A 143 -27.59 10.69 -17.13
C GLY A 143 -26.12 11.09 -16.96
N ALA A 144 -25.25 10.58 -17.84
CA ALA A 144 -23.80 10.74 -17.70
C ALA A 144 -23.34 12.21 -17.60
N ASP A 145 -23.96 13.12 -18.36
CA ASP A 145 -23.64 14.55 -18.33
C ASP A 145 -24.00 15.21 -16.99
N THR A 146 -25.17 14.86 -16.43
CA THR A 146 -25.61 15.35 -15.12
C THR A 146 -24.69 14.84 -14.02
N ILE A 147 -24.30 13.57 -14.09
CA ILE A 147 -23.33 12.99 -13.16
C ILE A 147 -22.00 13.73 -13.25
N GLY A 148 -21.51 13.97 -14.47
CA GLY A 148 -20.29 14.71 -14.72
C GLY A 148 -20.30 16.08 -14.04
N LEU A 149 -21.41 16.82 -14.10
CA LEU A 149 -21.58 18.12 -13.44
C LEU A 149 -21.62 18.00 -11.91
N LEU A 150 -22.44 17.08 -11.37
CA LEU A 150 -22.55 16.85 -9.92
C LEU A 150 -21.21 16.47 -9.28
N LEU A 151 -20.38 15.72 -10.00
CA LEU A 151 -19.07 15.32 -9.51
C LEU A 151 -18.10 16.51 -9.39
N GLN A 152 -18.28 17.58 -10.17
CA GLN A 152 -17.44 18.78 -10.06
C GLN A 152 -17.62 19.49 -8.71
N ASP A 153 -18.77 19.30 -8.06
CA ASP A 153 -19.05 19.89 -6.77
C ASP A 153 -18.48 19.11 -5.58
N THR A 154 -17.98 17.91 -5.83
CA THR A 154 -17.41 17.05 -4.79
C THR A 154 -16.09 17.62 -4.26
N LYS A 155 -15.81 17.34 -2.99
CA LYS A 155 -14.55 17.75 -2.33
C LYS A 155 -13.34 17.19 -3.06
N GLU A 156 -13.43 15.95 -3.50
CA GLU A 156 -12.36 15.24 -4.21
C GLU A 156 -12.02 15.95 -5.52
N TYR A 157 -13.03 16.32 -6.31
CA TYR A 157 -12.83 17.07 -7.55
C TYR A 157 -12.24 18.46 -7.30
N LYS A 158 -12.82 19.22 -6.36
CA LYS A 158 -12.35 20.57 -5.99
C LYS A 158 -10.91 20.54 -5.49
N THR A 159 -10.52 19.49 -4.78
CA THR A 159 -9.13 19.29 -4.33
C THR A 159 -8.20 19.00 -5.51
N ARG A 160 -8.61 18.13 -6.45
CA ARG A 160 -7.79 17.76 -7.62
C ARG A 160 -7.51 18.94 -8.54
N PHE A 161 -8.49 19.83 -8.69
CA PHE A 161 -8.43 20.98 -9.58
C PHE A 161 -8.46 22.31 -8.80
N ALA A 162 -7.83 22.35 -7.62
CA ALA A 162 -7.90 23.49 -6.71
C ALA A 162 -7.43 24.82 -7.35
N GLY A 163 -6.55 24.78 -8.35
CA GLY A 163 -6.11 25.96 -9.08
C GLY A 163 -7.27 26.69 -9.76
N ASN A 164 -8.28 25.95 -10.23
CA ASN A 164 -9.45 26.54 -10.89
C ASN A 164 -10.31 27.40 -9.96
N GLU A 165 -10.40 27.06 -8.67
CA GLU A 165 -11.14 27.88 -7.72
C GLU A 165 -10.46 29.24 -7.53
N ALA A 166 -9.13 29.25 -7.47
CA ALA A 166 -8.35 30.48 -7.38
C ALA A 166 -8.44 31.30 -8.68
N ARG A 167 -8.38 30.66 -9.85
CA ARG A 167 -8.59 31.31 -11.16
C ARG A 167 -9.97 31.99 -11.21
N ALA A 168 -11.02 31.28 -10.84
CA ALA A 168 -12.38 31.82 -10.81
C ALA A 168 -12.50 33.03 -9.88
N LYS A 169 -11.92 32.96 -8.67
CA LYS A 169 -11.88 34.09 -7.72
C LYS A 169 -11.10 35.29 -8.25
N ALA A 170 -10.07 35.05 -9.06
CA ALA A 170 -9.28 36.08 -9.72
C ALA A 170 -9.92 36.62 -11.02
N GLY A 171 -11.11 36.14 -11.41
CA GLY A 171 -11.77 36.53 -12.66
C GLY A 171 -11.12 35.94 -13.92
N LEU A 172 -10.26 34.93 -13.76
CA LEU A 172 -9.60 34.22 -14.86
C LEU A 172 -10.48 33.08 -15.35
N ALA A 173 -10.31 32.72 -16.63
CA ALA A 173 -11.00 31.56 -17.21
C ALA A 173 -10.60 30.26 -16.49
N VAL A 174 -11.60 29.49 -16.07
CA VAL A 174 -11.43 28.17 -15.46
C VAL A 174 -10.98 27.18 -16.54
N LEU A 175 -9.94 26.39 -16.24
CA LEU A 175 -9.47 25.35 -17.15
C LEU A 175 -10.40 24.13 -17.06
N ASN A 176 -10.75 23.54 -18.20
CA ASN A 176 -11.38 22.22 -18.17
C ASN A 176 -10.37 21.16 -17.66
N PRO A 177 -10.82 19.98 -17.22
CA PRO A 177 -9.93 18.94 -16.70
C PRO A 177 -8.80 18.54 -17.65
N ALA A 178 -9.07 18.44 -18.95
CA ALA A 178 -8.06 18.04 -19.93
C ALA A 178 -6.94 19.09 -20.03
N ASP A 179 -7.29 20.37 -20.14
CA ASP A 179 -6.34 21.48 -20.22
C ASP A 179 -5.54 21.64 -18.93
N TYR A 180 -6.17 21.45 -17.77
CA TYR A 180 -5.49 21.47 -16.48
C TYR A 180 -4.40 20.38 -16.42
N LEU A 181 -4.76 19.14 -16.79
CA LEU A 181 -3.82 18.01 -16.80
C LEU A 181 -2.71 18.16 -17.83
N ALA A 182 -3.04 18.69 -19.02
CA ALA A 182 -2.05 18.99 -20.06
C ALA A 182 -1.06 20.05 -19.59
N THR A 183 -1.54 21.08 -18.88
CA THR A 183 -0.69 22.14 -18.30
C THR A 183 0.25 21.57 -17.24
N GLU A 184 -0.25 20.73 -16.33
CA GLU A 184 0.61 20.02 -15.36
C GLU A 184 1.65 19.14 -16.05
N ALA A 185 1.27 18.39 -17.09
CA ALA A 185 2.18 17.54 -17.84
C ALA A 185 3.28 18.36 -18.52
N ALA A 186 2.93 19.53 -19.07
CA ALA A 186 3.89 20.44 -19.67
C ALA A 186 4.88 21.00 -18.63
N TYR A 187 4.43 21.39 -17.43
CA TYR A 187 5.35 21.79 -16.36
C TYR A 187 6.30 20.65 -15.98
N ARG A 188 5.77 19.43 -15.75
CA ARG A 188 6.61 18.27 -15.42
C ARG A 188 7.66 18.02 -16.50
N GLN A 189 7.29 18.13 -17.77
CA GLN A 189 8.20 17.93 -18.89
C GLN A 189 9.33 18.98 -18.90
N VAL A 190 9.00 20.25 -18.66
CA VAL A 190 10.00 21.32 -18.56
C VAL A 190 10.98 21.02 -17.43
N LEU A 191 10.48 20.71 -16.24
CA LEU A 191 11.28 20.45 -15.05
C LEU A 191 12.15 19.19 -15.18
N SER A 192 11.59 18.11 -15.73
CA SER A 192 12.32 16.85 -15.95
C SER A 192 13.40 17.00 -17.03
N SER A 193 13.15 17.79 -18.08
CA SER A 193 14.13 18.05 -19.13
C SER A 193 15.38 18.78 -18.63
N ALA A 194 15.25 19.55 -17.54
CA ALA A 194 16.36 20.21 -16.86
C ALA A 194 17.04 19.35 -15.78
N GLY A 195 16.61 18.08 -15.62
CA GLY A 195 17.21 17.15 -14.67
C GLY A 195 17.00 17.49 -13.19
N LEU A 196 16.00 18.32 -12.87
CA LEU A 196 15.74 18.77 -11.50
C LEU A 196 15.51 17.58 -10.55
N PRO A 197 15.92 17.70 -9.27
CA PRO A 197 15.90 16.60 -8.34
C PRO A 197 14.48 16.14 -8.01
N LYS A 198 14.35 14.85 -7.72
CA LYS A 198 13.09 14.24 -7.27
C LYS A 198 12.62 14.92 -5.98
N GLY A 199 11.31 15.15 -5.86
CA GLY A 199 10.68 15.83 -4.72
C GLY A 199 10.66 17.36 -4.79
N PHE A 200 11.23 17.99 -5.83
CA PHE A 200 11.26 19.45 -5.95
C PHE A 200 9.93 20.04 -6.48
N TYR A 201 9.44 19.50 -7.61
CA TYR A 201 8.18 19.83 -8.27
C TYR A 201 7.65 18.60 -9.02
N ASP A 202 7.28 17.55 -8.30
CA ASP A 202 6.84 16.27 -8.87
C ASP A 202 5.42 15.86 -8.46
N ASN A 203 4.77 16.64 -7.58
CA ASN A 203 3.38 16.41 -7.17
C ASN A 203 2.42 17.34 -7.91
N PRO A 204 1.24 16.87 -8.38
CA PRO A 204 0.19 17.74 -8.92
C PRO A 204 -0.11 18.98 -8.06
N ALA A 205 -0.08 18.83 -6.73
CA ALA A 205 -0.32 19.93 -5.79
C ALA A 205 0.67 21.09 -5.97
N ASP A 206 1.90 20.83 -6.41
CA ASP A 206 2.93 21.84 -6.59
C ASP A 206 2.60 22.84 -7.70
N PHE A 207 1.86 22.39 -8.70
CA PHE A 207 1.47 23.21 -9.86
C PHE A 207 0.22 24.04 -9.60
N THR A 208 -0.50 23.77 -8.52
CA THR A 208 -1.76 24.47 -8.18
C THR A 208 -1.57 25.98 -8.18
N ARG A 209 -0.48 26.46 -7.58
CA ARG A 209 -0.20 27.90 -7.52
C ARG A 209 0.15 28.49 -8.89
N TRP A 210 0.94 27.79 -9.70
CA TRP A 210 1.27 28.25 -11.05
C TRP A 210 0.03 28.33 -11.94
N ILE A 211 -0.86 27.34 -11.84
CA ILE A 211 -2.13 27.34 -12.56
C ILE A 211 -3.06 28.44 -12.04
N ALA A 212 -3.13 28.63 -10.71
CA ALA A 212 -3.92 29.70 -10.09
C ALA A 212 -3.47 31.10 -10.55
N ASP A 213 -2.16 31.30 -10.66
CA ASP A 213 -1.54 32.58 -11.00
C ASP A 213 -1.36 32.77 -12.54
N ASP A 214 -1.95 31.90 -13.37
CA ASP A 214 -1.86 31.91 -14.85
C ASP A 214 -0.44 31.83 -15.44
N VAL A 215 0.48 31.20 -14.71
CA VAL A 215 1.88 31.06 -15.14
C VAL A 215 1.96 30.04 -16.28
N SER A 216 2.34 30.45 -17.48
CA SER A 216 2.42 29.52 -18.62
C SER A 216 3.58 28.52 -18.50
N PRO A 217 3.51 27.33 -19.14
CA PRO A 217 4.66 26.41 -19.22
C PRO A 217 5.91 27.04 -19.86
N THR A 218 5.74 27.96 -20.82
CA THR A 218 6.85 28.71 -21.42
C THR A 218 7.51 29.65 -20.41
N GLU A 219 6.75 30.27 -19.52
CA GLU A 219 7.32 31.09 -18.45
C GLU A 219 8.12 30.24 -17.45
N ILE A 220 7.59 29.07 -17.05
CA ILE A 220 8.35 28.11 -16.23
C ILE A 220 9.63 27.68 -16.95
N LYS A 221 9.58 27.43 -18.25
CA LYS A 221 10.78 27.12 -19.04
C LYS A 221 11.78 28.26 -18.99
N GLY A 222 11.35 29.51 -19.17
CA GLY A 222 12.24 30.68 -19.06
C GLY A 222 12.90 30.78 -17.68
N ARG A 223 12.15 30.54 -16.60
CA ARG A 223 12.70 30.51 -15.23
C ARG A 223 13.73 29.40 -15.04
N VAL A 224 13.46 28.22 -15.58
CA VAL A 224 14.38 27.07 -15.56
C VAL A 224 15.64 27.37 -16.37
N ASP A 225 15.50 27.89 -17.59
CA ASP A 225 16.63 28.23 -18.46
C ASP A 225 17.55 29.28 -17.78
N MET A 226 16.98 30.27 -17.09
CA MET A 226 17.75 31.24 -16.29
C MET A 226 18.50 30.57 -15.14
N ALA A 227 17.87 29.62 -14.44
CA ALA A 227 18.51 28.87 -13.37
C ALA A 227 19.65 27.98 -13.90
N VAL A 228 19.45 27.31 -15.04
CA VAL A 228 20.49 26.50 -15.71
C VAL A 228 21.66 27.38 -16.12
N ALA A 229 21.40 28.55 -16.71
CA ALA A 229 22.44 29.50 -17.08
C ALA A 229 23.24 29.99 -15.86
N ALA A 230 22.56 30.30 -14.74
CA ALA A 230 23.20 30.68 -13.49
C ALA A 230 24.10 29.56 -12.93
N THR A 231 23.66 28.30 -13.00
CA THR A 231 24.49 27.13 -12.65
C THR A 231 25.71 26.99 -13.56
N GLY A 232 25.55 27.22 -14.86
CA GLY A 232 26.64 27.19 -15.83
C GLY A 232 27.69 28.27 -15.56
N GLN A 233 27.26 29.47 -15.15
CA GLN A 233 28.12 30.60 -14.82
C GLN A 233 28.72 30.54 -13.41
N ALA A 234 28.24 29.65 -12.55
CA ALA A 234 28.78 29.48 -11.20
C ALA A 234 30.25 29.04 -11.24
N ASN A 235 31.04 29.54 -10.28
CA ASN A 235 32.46 29.27 -10.19
C ASN A 235 32.77 27.74 -10.22
N PRO A 236 33.59 27.25 -11.17
CA PRO A 236 33.85 25.82 -11.31
C PRO A 236 34.47 25.17 -10.06
N GLN A 237 35.37 25.86 -9.37
CA GLN A 237 36.00 25.37 -8.15
C GLN A 237 34.98 25.25 -7.00
N TYR A 238 34.03 26.20 -6.92
CA TYR A 238 32.92 26.13 -5.96
C TYR A 238 32.00 24.93 -6.23
N LYS A 239 31.64 24.68 -7.50
CA LYS A 239 30.84 23.51 -7.89
C LYS A 239 31.57 22.20 -7.56
N GLN A 240 32.86 22.12 -7.86
CA GLN A 240 33.68 20.96 -7.55
C GLN A 240 33.74 20.70 -6.04
N ALA A 241 33.93 21.75 -5.23
CA ALA A 241 33.93 21.62 -3.78
C ALA A 241 32.58 21.13 -3.24
N LEU A 242 31.46 21.66 -3.73
CA LEU A 242 30.12 21.22 -3.33
C LEU A 242 29.84 19.75 -3.69
N TRP A 243 30.28 19.32 -4.87
CA TRP A 243 30.18 17.92 -5.28
C TRP A 243 31.03 17.01 -4.39
N GLN A 244 32.30 17.38 -4.15
CA GLN A 244 33.22 16.59 -3.33
C GLN A 244 32.78 16.49 -1.86
N MET A 245 32.27 17.58 -1.29
CA MET A 245 31.93 17.67 0.13
C MET A 245 30.52 17.16 0.43
N TYR A 246 29.56 17.40 -0.47
CA TYR A 246 28.13 17.20 -0.20
C TYR A 246 27.40 16.41 -1.29
N GLY A 247 28.09 15.97 -2.35
CA GLY A 247 27.46 15.28 -3.47
C GLY A 247 26.52 16.15 -4.30
N ILE A 248 26.48 17.47 -4.05
CA ILE A 248 25.62 18.42 -4.74
C ILE A 248 26.10 18.58 -6.17
N ASN A 249 25.23 18.25 -7.13
CA ASN A 249 25.53 18.31 -8.56
C ASN A 249 24.96 19.60 -9.20
N GLU A 250 25.07 19.71 -10.52
CA GLU A 250 24.58 20.89 -11.25
C GLU A 250 23.04 21.00 -11.29
N SER A 251 22.30 19.89 -11.29
CA SER A 251 20.84 19.96 -11.27
C SER A 251 20.30 20.35 -9.90
N ASP A 252 20.98 19.95 -8.84
CA ASP A 252 20.75 20.39 -7.46
C ASP A 252 20.97 21.91 -7.31
N LEU A 253 22.04 22.44 -7.91
CA LEU A 253 22.30 23.89 -7.99
C LEU A 253 21.26 24.62 -8.84
N THR A 254 20.83 24.02 -9.94
CA THR A 254 19.77 24.58 -10.79
C THR A 254 18.46 24.67 -10.02
N ALA A 255 18.10 23.64 -9.25
CA ALA A 255 16.93 23.67 -8.37
C ALA A 255 17.06 24.78 -7.31
N TYR A 256 18.25 24.95 -6.72
CA TYR A 256 18.53 26.01 -5.76
C TYR A 256 18.32 27.41 -6.35
N PHE A 257 18.81 27.66 -7.56
CA PHE A 257 18.60 28.93 -8.24
C PHE A 257 17.16 29.17 -8.68
N LEU A 258 16.43 28.10 -8.98
CA LEU A 258 15.02 28.18 -9.39
C LEU A 258 14.08 28.45 -8.21
N ASP A 259 14.20 27.70 -7.12
CA ASP A 259 13.41 27.89 -5.89
C ASP A 259 14.19 27.38 -4.68
N ARG A 260 14.96 28.27 -4.06
CA ARG A 260 15.74 27.96 -2.87
C ARG A 260 14.92 27.33 -1.74
N LYS A 261 13.68 27.81 -1.49
CA LYS A 261 12.88 27.34 -0.35
C LYS A 261 12.52 25.87 -0.49
N ARG A 262 12.24 25.43 -1.72
CA ARG A 262 11.99 24.02 -2.03
C ARG A 262 13.26 23.19 -2.15
N ALA A 263 14.34 23.76 -2.66
CA ALA A 263 15.59 23.03 -2.87
C ALA A 263 16.30 22.71 -1.56
N GLU A 264 16.36 23.67 -0.63
CA GLU A 264 17.14 23.54 0.61
C GLU A 264 16.90 22.23 1.41
N PRO A 265 15.65 21.78 1.68
CA PRO A 265 15.44 20.50 2.38
C PRO A 265 15.92 19.28 1.58
N ILE A 266 15.78 19.30 0.25
CA ILE A 266 16.24 18.21 -0.64
C ILE A 266 17.78 18.13 -0.61
N LEU A 267 18.44 19.28 -0.75
CA LEU A 267 19.90 19.38 -0.72
C LEU A 267 20.47 18.95 0.63
N LYS A 268 19.83 19.35 1.74
CA LYS A 268 20.21 18.91 3.09
C LYS A 268 20.12 17.40 3.25
N LYS A 269 19.05 16.80 2.74
CA LYS A 269 18.86 15.33 2.75
C LYS A 269 19.91 14.62 1.91
N GLN A 270 20.17 15.08 0.68
CA GLN A 270 21.18 14.52 -0.21
C GLN A 270 22.59 14.63 0.38
N ALA A 271 22.93 15.78 0.98
CA ALA A 271 24.21 15.99 1.64
C ALA A 271 24.40 15.03 2.84
N ALA A 272 23.37 14.85 3.66
CA ALA A 272 23.39 13.88 4.75
C ALA A 272 23.52 12.44 4.23
N ALA A 273 22.74 12.06 3.21
CA ALA A 273 22.82 10.74 2.59
C ALA A 273 24.21 10.47 1.97
N GLY A 274 24.80 11.48 1.31
CA GLY A 274 26.16 11.43 0.77
C GLY A 274 27.21 11.23 1.85
N ALA A 275 27.09 11.91 2.98
CA ALA A 275 28.00 11.74 4.12
C ALA A 275 27.93 10.33 4.72
N ILE A 276 26.72 9.76 4.86
CA ILE A 276 26.51 8.37 5.29
C ILE A 276 27.10 7.40 4.26
N GLY A 277 26.84 7.62 2.96
CA GLY A 277 27.36 6.79 1.88
C GLY A 277 28.89 6.82 1.79
N ALA A 278 29.51 7.96 2.06
CA ALA A 278 30.96 8.08 2.13
C ALA A 278 31.55 7.20 3.26
N ALA A 279 30.88 7.12 4.41
CA ALA A 279 31.30 6.22 5.49
C ALA A 279 31.21 4.74 5.06
N ALA A 280 30.15 4.36 4.34
CA ALA A 280 30.01 3.02 3.77
C ALA A 280 31.15 2.68 2.80
N ILE A 281 31.37 3.55 1.80
CA ILE A 281 32.36 3.34 0.73
C ILE A 281 33.78 3.26 1.30
N ARG A 282 34.12 4.12 2.28
CA ARG A 282 35.44 4.08 2.95
C ARG A 282 35.76 2.72 3.58
N ARG A 283 34.74 1.93 3.94
CA ARG A 283 34.88 0.59 4.53
C ARG A 283 34.63 -0.54 3.53
N GLY A 284 34.52 -0.22 2.23
CA GLY A 284 34.30 -1.20 1.16
C GLY A 284 32.85 -1.66 1.01
N PHE A 285 31.88 -0.99 1.64
CA PHE A 285 30.45 -1.29 1.49
C PHE A 285 29.83 -0.53 0.31
N GLY A 286 28.74 -1.07 -0.24
CA GLY A 286 27.98 -0.41 -1.29
C GLY A 286 27.19 0.80 -0.76
N ALA A 287 26.99 1.83 -1.60
CA ALA A 287 26.17 2.98 -1.27
C ALA A 287 24.83 2.93 -2.04
N ASN A 288 23.77 2.43 -1.39
CA ASN A 288 22.44 2.45 -1.98
C ASN A 288 21.75 3.78 -1.66
N VAL A 289 21.54 4.61 -2.69
CA VAL A 289 20.97 5.96 -2.53
C VAL A 289 19.63 5.97 -1.80
N LEU A 290 18.74 5.01 -2.07
CA LEU A 290 17.41 4.96 -1.46
C LEU A 290 17.49 4.68 0.04
N ASP A 291 18.37 3.76 0.45
CA ASP A 291 18.56 3.40 1.85
C ASP A 291 19.27 4.56 2.60
N LEU A 292 20.30 5.16 2.01
CA LEU A 292 21.03 6.29 2.58
C LEU A 292 20.15 7.52 2.78
N GLU A 293 19.27 7.82 1.81
CA GLU A 293 18.28 8.88 1.94
C GLU A 293 17.26 8.59 3.04
N SER A 294 16.88 7.32 3.24
CA SER A 294 16.03 6.89 4.34
C SER A 294 16.72 7.13 5.69
N TYR A 295 17.98 6.71 5.83
CA TYR A 295 18.78 6.94 7.04
C TYR A 295 18.98 8.44 7.32
N ALA A 296 19.23 9.26 6.28
CA ALA A 296 19.30 10.71 6.41
C ALA A 296 17.98 11.32 6.91
N THR A 297 16.83 10.79 6.45
CA THR A 297 15.50 11.22 6.92
C THR A 297 15.28 10.89 8.39
N LEU A 298 15.87 9.78 8.87
CA LEU A 298 15.85 9.38 10.27
C LEU A 298 16.81 10.21 11.15
N GLY A 299 17.55 11.16 10.56
CA GLY A 299 18.48 12.03 11.28
C GLY A 299 19.81 11.36 11.62
N ILE A 300 20.17 10.25 10.97
CA ILE A 300 21.48 9.62 11.13
C ILE A 300 22.57 10.59 10.66
N THR A 301 23.52 10.88 11.55
CA THR A 301 24.64 11.79 11.29
C THR A 301 25.83 11.05 10.67
N ALA A 302 26.76 11.80 10.07
CA ALA A 302 28.00 11.25 9.52
C ALA A 302 28.83 10.49 10.57
N ASP A 303 28.91 11.00 11.80
CA ASP A 303 29.66 10.38 12.89
C ASP A 303 29.00 9.07 13.35
N GLN A 304 27.67 9.05 13.44
CA GLN A 304 26.93 7.82 13.74
C GLN A 304 27.09 6.79 12.62
N ALA A 305 27.10 7.22 11.37
CA ALA A 305 27.35 6.35 10.22
C ALA A 305 28.77 5.77 10.24
N GLU A 306 29.80 6.57 10.54
CA GLU A 306 31.18 6.09 10.70
C GLU A 306 31.30 5.03 11.79
N GLN A 307 30.69 5.26 12.95
CA GLN A 307 30.68 4.29 14.04
C GLN A 307 29.95 3.00 13.65
N ALA A 308 28.78 3.13 13.02
CA ALA A 308 28.00 1.98 12.59
C ALA A 308 28.73 1.16 11.52
N TYR A 309 29.27 1.78 10.46
CA TYR A 309 30.02 1.06 9.44
C TYR A 309 31.34 0.49 9.95
N ALA A 310 31.94 1.06 11.01
CA ALA A 310 33.03 0.42 11.73
C ALA A 310 32.59 -0.89 12.39
N GLN A 311 31.49 -0.86 13.14
CA GLN A 311 30.93 -2.05 13.79
C GLN A 311 30.51 -3.11 12.77
N ILE A 312 29.91 -2.70 11.65
CA ILE A 312 29.56 -3.62 10.55
C ILE A 312 30.84 -4.25 10.02
N SER A 313 31.86 -3.46 9.67
CA SER A 313 33.13 -3.96 9.11
C SER A 313 33.81 -5.00 10.02
N GLU A 314 33.78 -4.81 11.34
CA GLU A 314 34.37 -5.73 12.31
C GLU A 314 33.62 -7.08 12.39
N GLY A 315 32.28 -7.07 12.24
CA GLY A 315 31.44 -8.25 12.47
C GLY A 315 30.85 -8.91 11.21
N PHE A 316 30.94 -8.27 10.04
CA PHE A 316 30.16 -8.66 8.87
C PHE A 316 30.49 -10.06 8.36
N GLU A 317 31.78 -10.36 8.13
CA GLU A 317 32.23 -11.67 7.65
C GLU A 317 31.91 -12.80 8.65
N SER A 318 32.01 -12.51 9.95
CA SER A 318 31.61 -13.47 10.99
C SER A 318 30.11 -13.78 10.91
N MET A 319 29.28 -12.74 10.74
CA MET A 319 27.83 -12.91 10.58
C MET A 319 27.46 -13.66 9.30
N LEU A 320 28.17 -13.44 8.19
CA LEU A 320 28.01 -14.24 6.96
C LEU A 320 28.28 -15.73 7.22
N GLY A 321 29.36 -16.04 7.94
CA GLY A 321 29.71 -17.41 8.32
C GLY A 321 28.66 -18.07 9.22
N ILE A 322 28.17 -17.35 10.23
CA ILE A 322 27.13 -17.83 11.14
C ILE A 322 25.82 -18.08 10.37
N ALA A 323 25.39 -17.12 9.56
CA ALA A 323 24.18 -17.26 8.74
C ALA A 323 24.27 -18.47 7.81
N GLY A 324 25.40 -18.63 7.12
CA GLY A 324 25.66 -19.78 6.25
C GLY A 324 25.61 -21.12 6.99
N ARG A 325 26.17 -21.20 8.21
CA ARG A 325 26.11 -22.41 9.05
C ARG A 325 24.68 -22.84 9.38
N TYR A 326 23.78 -21.88 9.59
CA TYR A 326 22.37 -22.12 9.91
C TYR A 326 21.45 -22.10 8.67
N GLY A 327 22.01 -22.18 7.47
CA GLY A 327 21.24 -22.27 6.23
C GLY A 327 20.42 -21.01 5.90
N THR A 328 20.85 -19.85 6.38
CA THR A 328 20.24 -18.55 6.07
C THR A 328 21.26 -17.60 5.46
N THR A 329 20.82 -16.39 5.10
CA THR A 329 21.67 -15.33 4.55
C THR A 329 21.80 -14.19 5.52
N TRP A 330 22.88 -13.41 5.39
CA TRP A 330 23.01 -12.11 6.03
C TRP A 330 23.47 -11.13 4.95
N THR A 331 22.86 -9.94 4.91
CA THR A 331 23.14 -8.95 3.86
C THR A 331 23.64 -7.64 4.45
N GLN A 332 24.33 -6.84 3.64
CA GLN A 332 24.75 -5.49 4.03
C GLN A 332 23.55 -4.67 4.52
N ARG A 333 22.43 -4.71 3.78
CA ARG A 333 21.19 -4.03 4.15
C ARG A 333 20.68 -4.46 5.53
N GLU A 334 20.73 -5.75 5.85
CA GLU A 334 20.34 -6.23 7.19
C GLU A 334 21.30 -5.76 8.27
N ALA A 335 22.61 -5.73 8.01
CA ALA A 335 23.59 -5.18 8.95
C ALA A 335 23.37 -3.68 9.22
N GLU A 336 23.09 -2.91 8.18
CA GLU A 336 22.74 -1.50 8.28
C GLU A 336 21.42 -1.31 9.05
N GLN A 337 20.40 -2.10 8.75
CA GLN A 337 19.12 -2.04 9.45
C GLN A 337 19.23 -2.43 10.92
N GLU A 338 20.08 -3.39 11.28
CA GLU A 338 20.33 -3.76 12.68
C GLU A 338 20.86 -2.57 13.49
N LEU A 339 21.67 -1.68 12.89
CA LEU A 339 22.29 -0.55 13.60
C LEU A 339 21.53 0.77 13.46
N PHE A 340 21.03 1.09 12.26
CA PHE A 340 20.33 2.35 11.99
C PHE A 340 18.83 2.28 12.29
N THR A 341 18.22 1.10 12.17
CA THR A 341 16.76 0.91 12.32
C THR A 341 16.42 -0.40 13.04
N PRO A 342 16.89 -0.63 14.28
CA PRO A 342 16.85 -1.94 14.93
C PRO A 342 15.43 -2.53 15.09
N GLY A 343 14.38 -1.71 15.12
CA GLY A 343 12.99 -2.15 15.24
C GLY A 343 12.20 -2.19 13.93
N ALA A 344 12.82 -1.88 12.78
CA ALA A 344 12.11 -1.84 11.51
C ALA A 344 11.79 -3.25 10.99
N THR A 345 10.50 -3.57 10.87
CA THR A 345 10.00 -4.83 10.28
C THR A 345 9.46 -4.56 8.88
N THR A 346 9.78 -5.42 7.90
CA THR A 346 9.15 -5.35 6.56
C THR A 346 8.10 -6.45 6.44
N GLY A 347 6.82 -6.08 6.36
CA GLY A 347 5.71 -7.02 6.07
C GLY A 347 5.44 -8.07 7.15
N GLY A 348 5.56 -7.71 8.44
CA GLY A 348 5.30 -8.62 9.57
C GLY A 348 6.36 -9.71 9.76
N LYS A 349 7.52 -9.59 9.10
CA LYS A 349 8.66 -10.51 9.25
C LYS A 349 9.60 -10.05 10.36
N GLU A 350 10.39 -11.01 10.87
CA GLU A 350 11.51 -10.79 11.80
C GLU A 350 12.37 -9.59 11.35
N SER A 351 12.62 -8.65 12.26
CA SER A 351 13.51 -7.49 12.00
C SER A 351 14.96 -7.93 11.84
N ALA A 352 15.78 -7.10 11.19
CA ALA A 352 17.21 -7.39 11.05
C ALA A 352 17.91 -7.53 12.42
N SER A 353 17.52 -6.74 13.42
CA SER A 353 18.06 -6.86 14.78
C SER A 353 17.69 -8.17 15.46
N GLU A 354 16.44 -8.62 15.32
CA GLU A 354 16.00 -9.91 15.86
C GLU A 354 16.72 -11.07 15.18
N LYS A 355 16.80 -11.04 13.84
CA LYS A 355 17.55 -12.03 13.06
C LYS A 355 19.01 -12.09 13.51
N GLY A 356 19.67 -10.94 13.65
CA GLY A 356 21.04 -10.83 14.14
C GLY A 356 21.22 -11.42 15.53
N LYS A 357 20.34 -11.08 16.47
CA LYS A 357 20.32 -11.63 17.84
C LYS A 357 20.12 -13.13 17.86
N ARG A 358 19.20 -13.66 17.05
CA ARG A 358 18.93 -15.09 16.94
C ARG A 358 20.15 -15.85 16.44
N LEU A 359 20.77 -15.38 15.35
CA LEU A 359 22.00 -15.98 14.79
C LEU A 359 23.13 -16.01 15.81
N LYS A 360 23.43 -14.87 16.45
CA LYS A 360 24.47 -14.78 17.50
C LYS A 360 24.16 -15.70 18.68
N SER A 361 22.88 -15.88 19.03
CA SER A 361 22.46 -16.76 20.13
C SER A 361 22.58 -18.24 19.80
N GLN A 362 22.25 -18.63 18.57
CA GLN A 362 22.44 -19.99 18.07
C GLN A 362 23.93 -20.37 18.09
N GLU A 363 24.80 -19.49 17.59
CA GLU A 363 26.25 -19.74 17.58
C GLU A 363 26.79 -19.91 19.00
N ARG A 364 26.38 -19.05 19.96
CA ARG A 364 26.77 -19.19 21.37
C ARG A 364 26.29 -20.51 21.98
N ALA A 365 25.06 -20.94 21.71
CA ALA A 365 24.50 -22.18 22.23
C ALA A 365 25.28 -23.41 21.71
N GLN A 366 25.65 -23.40 20.42
CA GLN A 366 26.44 -24.46 19.81
C GLN A 366 27.84 -24.60 20.47
N PHE A 367 28.50 -23.49 20.80
CA PHE A 367 29.80 -23.54 21.47
C PHE A 367 29.73 -23.78 22.99
N ALA A 368 28.65 -23.37 23.65
CA ALA A 368 28.42 -23.67 25.06
C ALA A 368 28.19 -25.18 25.30
N GLY A 369 27.49 -25.86 24.40
CA GLY A 369 27.26 -27.31 24.48
C GLY A 369 28.52 -28.17 24.33
N SER A 370 29.57 -27.66 23.66
CA SER A 370 30.81 -28.42 23.43
C SER A 370 31.75 -28.47 24.64
N ARG A 371 31.66 -27.51 25.59
CA ARG A 371 32.54 -27.46 26.79
C ARG A 371 32.04 -28.28 27.98
N GLY A 372 30.78 -28.75 27.96
CA GLY A 372 30.20 -29.57 29.03
C GLY A 372 30.60 -31.04 29.02
N SER A 373 31.16 -31.54 27.90
CA SER A 373 31.44 -32.98 27.73
C SER A 373 32.87 -33.41 28.08
N SER A 374 33.78 -32.49 28.39
CA SER A 374 35.21 -32.82 28.64
C SER A 374 35.63 -32.82 30.11
N ILE A 375 34.81 -32.32 31.05
CA ILE A 375 35.16 -32.30 32.48
C ILE A 375 34.77 -33.60 33.22
N GLN A 376 33.85 -34.40 32.66
CA GLN A 376 33.39 -35.64 33.30
C GLN A 376 34.30 -36.88 33.05
N GLY A 377 35.40 -36.72 32.30
CA GLY A 377 36.27 -37.83 31.88
C GLY A 377 37.57 -38.02 32.67
N LEU A 378 37.90 -37.14 33.63
CA LEU A 378 39.21 -37.16 34.32
C LEU A 378 39.15 -37.50 35.82
N ASN A 379 38.00 -37.94 36.36
CA ASN A 379 37.88 -38.31 37.78
C ASN A 379 37.44 -39.77 38.03
N ALA A 380 37.60 -40.66 37.04
CA ALA A 380 37.34 -42.08 37.20
C ALA A 380 38.61 -42.88 36.88
N GLY A 381 39.48 -43.04 37.88
CA GLY A 381 40.60 -43.96 37.77
C GLY A 381 41.72 -43.73 38.77
N TYR A 382 41.44 -43.91 40.07
CA TYR A 382 42.40 -44.45 41.05
C TYR A 382 41.63 -44.81 42.32
N SER A 383 41.26 -46.08 42.47
CA SER A 383 41.00 -46.69 43.78
C SER A 383 41.66 -48.06 43.77
N GLN A 384 42.70 -48.18 44.60
CA GLN A 384 43.40 -49.41 44.91
C GLN A 384 42.50 -50.36 45.71
N THR A 385 42.53 -51.64 45.35
CA THR A 385 42.82 -52.75 46.27
C THR A 385 43.50 -53.85 45.47
#